data_AF-A0A844CC58-F1
#
_entry.id   AF-A0A844CC58-F1
#
_cell.length_a   1.000
_cell.length_b   1.000
_cell.length_c   1.000
_cell.angle_alpha   90.00
_cell.angle_beta   90.00
_cell.angle_gamma   90.00
#
_symmetry.space_group_name_H-M   'P 1'
#
loop_
_entity.id
_entity.type
_entity.pdbx_description
1 polymer ?
#
loop_
_entity_poly.entity_id
_entity_poly.type
_entity_poly.pdbx_seq_one_letter_code
_entity_poly.pdbx_strand_id
1 'polypeptide(L)'
;MVYVKRKVITMKTKDITKLSGLSKDTIRFYEKLGLVKPNRESYSREYADADLERLEQIKHLKSLDFTLSEIKLLVDIDEKYQSIDEIHSMTHDDYQEIIQLLDNKVNYLEEKSKMIEAGLARLKVMQEKIKSINN
;
A
#
# COMPACT_ATOMS: atom_id res chain seq x y z
N MET A 1 -16.31 -8.09 19.78
CA MET A 1 -15.73 -6.74 19.58
C MET A 1 -16.86 -5.83 19.13
N VAL A 2 -17.22 -4.83 19.94
CA VAL A 2 -18.45 -4.02 19.79
C VAL A 2 -18.27 -3.01 18.66
N TYR A 3 -19.12 -3.08 17.63
CA TYR A 3 -19.21 -2.07 16.56
C TYR A 3 -19.74 -0.75 17.14
N VAL A 4 -18.85 0.19 17.46
CA VAL A 4 -19.23 1.60 17.61
C VAL A 4 -19.42 2.14 16.20
N LYS A 5 -20.61 2.67 15.87
CA LYS A 5 -20.85 3.40 14.61
C LYS A 5 -19.88 4.58 14.52
N ARG A 6 -18.70 4.36 13.93
CA ARG A 6 -17.82 5.44 13.49
C ARG A 6 -18.60 6.23 12.43
N LYS A 7 -18.77 7.53 12.64
CA LYS A 7 -19.27 8.44 11.62
C LYS A 7 -18.32 8.31 10.42
N VAL A 8 -18.82 7.78 9.31
CA VAL A 8 -18.04 7.70 8.07
C VAL A 8 -17.77 9.14 7.64
N ILE A 9 -16.51 9.56 7.66
CA ILE A 9 -16.15 10.88 7.13
C ILE A 9 -16.03 10.71 5.62
N THR A 10 -16.78 11.51 4.88
CA THR A 10 -16.69 11.56 3.42
C THR A 10 -15.88 12.77 3.00
N MET A 11 -15.05 12.58 1.98
CA MET A 11 -14.13 13.56 1.44
C MET A 11 -14.44 13.79 -0.03
N LYS A 12 -14.38 15.03 -0.49
CA LYS A 12 -14.42 15.32 -1.93
C LYS A 12 -13.02 15.12 -2.54
N THR A 13 -12.94 15.05 -3.87
CA THR A 13 -11.68 14.88 -4.60
C THR A 13 -10.58 15.86 -4.16
N LYS A 14 -10.93 17.12 -3.86
CA LYS A 14 -9.94 18.13 -3.43
C LYS A 14 -9.30 17.72 -2.09
N ASP A 15 -10.11 17.29 -1.13
CA ASP A 15 -9.63 16.97 0.21
C ASP A 15 -8.78 15.70 0.18
N ILE A 16 -9.22 14.65 -0.52
CA ILE A 16 -8.45 13.40 -0.60
C ILE A 16 -7.11 13.58 -1.33
N THR A 17 -7.04 14.44 -2.36
CA THR A 17 -5.74 14.74 -3.01
C THR A 17 -4.78 15.43 -2.05
N LYS A 18 -5.28 16.31 -1.17
CA LYS A 18 -4.47 16.98 -0.15
C LYS A 18 -4.02 16.00 0.93
N LEU A 19 -4.89 15.11 1.39
CA LEU A 19 -4.61 14.16 2.47
C LEU A 19 -3.68 13.03 2.02
N SER A 20 -3.96 12.40 0.88
CA SER A 20 -3.12 11.32 0.33
C SER A 20 -1.79 11.80 -0.26
N GLY A 21 -1.73 13.09 -0.65
CA GLY A 21 -0.61 13.68 -1.40
C GLY A 21 -0.53 13.18 -2.85
N LEU A 22 -1.56 12.50 -3.35
CA LEU A 22 -1.63 12.01 -4.73
C LEU A 22 -2.32 13.02 -5.64
N SER A 23 -1.89 13.06 -6.90
CA SER A 23 -2.55 13.88 -7.91
C SER A 23 -3.96 13.34 -8.22
N LYS A 24 -4.85 14.23 -8.67
CA LYS A 24 -6.20 13.85 -9.11
C LYS A 24 -6.17 12.77 -10.19
N ASP A 25 -5.21 12.84 -11.11
CA ASP A 25 -5.09 11.88 -12.21
C ASP A 25 -4.56 10.53 -11.73
N THR A 26 -3.67 10.52 -10.73
CA THR A 26 -3.23 9.28 -10.06
C THR A 26 -4.41 8.58 -9.37
N ILE A 27 -5.22 9.31 -8.61
CA ILE A 27 -6.39 8.73 -7.93
C ILE A 27 -7.40 8.19 -8.96
N ARG A 28 -7.67 8.95 -10.03
CA ARG A 28 -8.53 8.48 -11.13
C ARG A 28 -7.97 7.25 -11.83
N PHE A 29 -6.65 7.14 -11.95
CA PHE A 29 -6.01 5.97 -12.53
C PHE A 29 -6.21 4.75 -11.63
N TYR A 30 -6.05 4.90 -10.31
CA TYR A 30 -6.33 3.81 -9.36
C TYR A 30 -7.82 3.43 -9.33
N GLU A 31 -8.74 4.38 -9.48
CA GLU A 31 -10.17 4.08 -9.68
C GLU A 31 -10.42 3.24 -10.93
N LYS A 32 -9.78 3.58 -12.06
CA LYS A 32 -9.90 2.81 -13.31
C LYS A 32 -9.38 1.38 -13.17
N LEU A 33 -8.34 1.19 -12.37
CA LEU A 33 -7.80 -0.12 -12.03
C LEU A 33 -8.64 -0.86 -10.98
N GLY A 34 -9.69 -0.23 -10.43
CA GLY A 34 -10.54 -0.83 -9.39
C GLY A 34 -9.87 -0.94 -8.02
N LEU A 35 -8.74 -0.25 -7.80
CA LEU A 35 -8.00 -0.26 -6.53
C LEU A 35 -8.68 0.58 -5.44
N VAL A 36 -9.48 1.56 -5.85
CA VAL A 36 -10.27 2.44 -4.98
C VAL A 36 -11.62 2.66 -5.64
N LYS A 37 -12.72 2.57 -4.87
CA LYS A 37 -14.09 2.59 -5.38
C LYS A 37 -14.92 3.64 -4.64
N PRO A 38 -14.72 4.94 -4.94
CA PRO A 38 -15.46 5.99 -4.26
C PRO A 38 -16.95 5.91 -4.57
N ASN A 39 -17.77 6.38 -3.63
CA ASN A 39 -19.18 6.59 -3.89
C ASN A 39 -19.36 7.74 -4.90
N ARG A 40 -20.33 7.60 -5.80
CA ARG A 40 -20.67 8.62 -6.79
C ARG A 40 -22.01 9.23 -6.43
N GLU A 41 -21.98 10.43 -5.86
CA GLU A 41 -23.18 11.23 -5.65
C GLU A 41 -23.35 12.23 -6.81
N SER A 42 -24.33 11.94 -7.68
CA SER A 42 -24.65 12.68 -8.91
C SER A 42 -23.43 12.90 -9.82
N TYR A 43 -22.79 14.07 -9.72
CA TYR A 43 -21.65 14.49 -10.53
C TYR A 43 -20.33 14.59 -9.75
N SER A 44 -20.35 14.24 -8.45
CA SER A 44 -19.20 14.37 -7.56
C SER A 44 -18.76 13.01 -7.00
N ARG A 45 -17.46 12.86 -6.75
CA ARG A 45 -16.89 11.70 -6.07
C ARG A 45 -16.81 11.99 -4.59
N GLU A 46 -17.29 11.04 -3.80
CA GLU A 46 -17.14 11.00 -2.36
C GLU A 46 -16.30 9.80 -1.97
N TYR A 47 -15.22 10.06 -1.25
CA TYR A 47 -14.32 9.04 -0.75
C TYR A 47 -14.53 8.90 0.75
N ALA A 48 -14.65 7.68 1.24
CA ALA A 48 -14.69 7.39 2.66
C ALA A 48 -13.28 7.37 3.27
N ASP A 49 -13.18 7.35 4.59
CA ASP A 49 -11.90 7.15 5.30
C ASP A 49 -11.16 5.88 4.83
N ALA A 50 -11.90 4.80 4.56
CA ALA A 50 -11.34 3.55 4.04
C ALA A 50 -10.68 3.73 2.66
N ASP A 51 -11.17 4.63 1.81
CA ASP A 51 -10.54 4.94 0.52
C ASP A 51 -9.19 5.66 0.73
N LEU A 52 -9.09 6.52 1.74
CA LEU A 52 -7.82 7.18 2.08
C LEU A 52 -6.80 6.17 2.63
N GLU A 53 -7.20 5.32 3.57
CA GLU A 53 -6.35 4.23 4.08
C GLU A 53 -5.87 3.33 2.93
N ARG A 54 -6.75 2.99 1.99
CA ARG A 54 -6.40 2.21 0.80
C ARG A 54 -5.39 2.94 -0.10
N LEU A 55 -5.56 4.25 -0.33
CA LEU A 55 -4.57 5.05 -1.09
C LEU A 55 -3.20 5.11 -0.40
N GLU A 56 -3.17 5.21 0.93
CA GLU A 56 -1.93 5.20 1.71
C GLU A 56 -1.23 3.83 1.63
N GLN A 57 -2.00 2.74 1.72
CA GLN A 57 -1.48 1.38 1.52
C GLN A 57 -0.89 1.19 0.12
N ILE A 58 -1.60 1.61 -0.93
CA ILE A 58 -1.10 1.54 -2.31
C ILE A 58 0.23 2.31 -2.43
N LYS A 59 0.31 3.53 -1.87
CA LYS A 59 1.53 4.34 -1.88
C LYS A 59 2.68 3.64 -1.15
N HIS A 60 2.40 3.02 0.00
CA HIS A 60 3.39 2.26 0.74
C HIS A 60 3.90 1.06 -0.04
N LEU A 61 3.02 0.22 -0.58
CA LEU A 61 3.40 -0.94 -1.41
C LEU A 61 4.16 -0.52 -2.67
N LYS A 62 3.77 0.59 -3.31
CA LYS A 62 4.53 1.19 -4.42
C LYS A 62 5.95 1.58 -4.03
N SER A 63 6.18 2.04 -2.80
CA SER A 63 7.52 2.37 -2.29
C SER A 63 8.38 1.13 -1.98
N LEU A 64 7.72 -0.02 -1.81
CA LEU A 64 8.34 -1.35 -1.65
C LEU A 64 8.49 -2.09 -3.00
N ASP A 65 8.44 -1.36 -4.12
CA ASP A 65 8.55 -1.90 -5.48
C ASP A 65 7.50 -2.94 -5.86
N PHE A 66 6.30 -2.86 -5.29
CA PHE A 66 5.14 -3.56 -5.84
C PHE A 66 4.66 -2.86 -7.13
N THR A 67 4.28 -3.66 -8.10
CA THR A 67 3.58 -3.23 -9.31
C THR A 67 2.09 -3.03 -9.00
N LEU A 68 1.39 -2.28 -9.85
CA LEU A 68 -0.04 -2.04 -9.63
C LEU A 68 -0.89 -3.31 -9.83
N SER A 69 -0.43 -4.25 -10.65
CA SER A 69 -1.06 -5.57 -10.81
C SER A 69 -0.92 -6.43 -9.56
N GLU A 70 0.26 -6.47 -8.93
CA GLU A 70 0.47 -7.18 -7.66
C GLU A 70 -0.36 -6.57 -6.53
N ILE A 71 -0.44 -5.23 -6.47
CA ILE A 71 -1.30 -4.55 -5.50
C ILE A 71 -2.77 -4.86 -5.76
N LYS A 72 -3.19 -4.94 -7.03
CA LYS A 72 -4.57 -5.31 -7.39
C LYS A 72 -4.92 -6.72 -6.92
N LEU A 73 -4.02 -7.68 -7.10
CA LEU A 73 -4.20 -9.04 -6.59
C LEU A 73 -4.38 -9.05 -5.07
N LEU A 74 -3.52 -8.35 -4.33
CA LEU A 74 -3.65 -8.24 -2.86
C LEU A 74 -5.00 -7.65 -2.45
N VAL A 75 -5.44 -6.59 -3.14
CA VAL A 75 -6.73 -5.95 -2.90
C VAL A 75 -7.90 -6.89 -3.20
N ASP A 76 -7.84 -7.66 -4.28
CA ASP A 76 -8.92 -8.57 -4.66
C ASP A 76 -9.05 -9.74 -3.69
N ILE A 77 -7.92 -10.27 -3.21
CA ILE A 77 -7.91 -11.31 -2.17
C ILE A 77 -8.48 -10.78 -0.85
N ASP A 78 -8.08 -9.57 -0.44
CA ASP A 78 -8.59 -8.91 0.78
C ASP A 78 -10.10 -8.63 0.69
N GLU A 79 -10.60 -8.19 -0.48
CA GLU A 79 -12.04 -7.98 -0.69
C GLU A 79 -12.84 -9.29 -0.72
N LYS A 80 -12.26 -10.38 -1.23
CA LYS A 80 -12.90 -11.69 -1.39
C LYS A 80 -12.95 -12.48 -0.08
N TYR A 81 -11.93 -12.36 0.77
CA TYR A 81 -11.79 -13.11 2.02
C TYR A 81 -11.60 -12.15 3.20
N GLN A 82 -12.71 -11.66 3.75
CA GLN A 82 -12.71 -10.59 4.75
C GLN A 82 -12.63 -11.10 6.19
N SER A 83 -12.90 -12.39 6.39
CA SER A 83 -12.88 -13.07 7.69
C SER A 83 -11.90 -14.24 7.70
N ILE A 84 -11.45 -14.63 8.90
CA ILE A 84 -10.56 -15.78 9.08
C ILE A 84 -11.20 -17.07 8.55
N ASP A 85 -12.51 -17.24 8.75
CA ASP A 85 -13.25 -18.41 8.24
C ASP A 85 -13.28 -18.45 6.70
N GLU A 86 -13.39 -17.29 6.06
CA GLU A 86 -13.32 -17.17 4.59
C GLU A 86 -11.90 -17.43 4.07
N ILE A 87 -10.88 -16.93 4.76
CA ILE A 87 -9.47 -17.21 4.42
C ILE A 87 -9.19 -18.72 4.51
N HIS A 88 -9.73 -19.41 5.52
CA HIS A 88 -9.61 -20.87 5.63
C HIS A 88 -10.34 -21.64 4.52
N SER A 89 -11.33 -21.02 3.87
CA SER A 89 -12.05 -21.59 2.73
C SER A 89 -11.57 -21.04 1.37
N MET A 90 -10.43 -20.35 1.36
CA MET A 90 -9.80 -19.85 0.13
C MET A 90 -9.51 -21.00 -0.85
N THR A 91 -9.72 -20.72 -2.14
CA THR A 91 -9.44 -21.70 -3.19
C THR A 91 -7.95 -22.02 -3.23
N HIS A 92 -7.60 -23.22 -3.71
CA HIS A 92 -6.20 -23.61 -3.85
C HIS A 92 -5.44 -22.66 -4.78
N ASP A 93 -6.04 -22.27 -5.90
CA ASP A 93 -5.41 -21.38 -6.89
C ASP A 93 -5.13 -19.99 -6.31
N ASP A 94 -6.12 -19.38 -5.62
CA ASP A 94 -5.94 -18.07 -4.97
C ASP A 94 -4.83 -18.14 -3.90
N TYR A 95 -4.82 -19.21 -3.09
CA TYR A 95 -3.79 -19.43 -2.08
C TYR A 95 -2.40 -19.52 -2.71
N GLN A 96 -2.24 -20.32 -3.76
CA GLN A 96 -0.95 -20.50 -4.43
C GLN A 96 -0.46 -19.19 -5.07
N GLU A 97 -1.37 -18.44 -5.71
CA GLU A 97 -1.01 -17.17 -6.34
C GLU A 97 -0.55 -16.13 -5.30
N ILE A 98 -1.31 -15.98 -4.20
CA ILE A 98 -1.00 -14.97 -3.19
C ILE A 98 0.26 -15.32 -2.39
N ILE A 99 0.44 -16.59 -2.01
CA ILE A 99 1.62 -16.99 -1.25
C ILE A 99 2.89 -16.87 -2.10
N GLN A 100 2.81 -17.24 -3.39
CA GLN A 100 3.93 -17.11 -4.31
C GLN A 100 4.34 -15.64 -4.51
N LEU A 101 3.36 -14.73 -4.62
CA LEU A 101 3.63 -13.29 -4.68
C LEU A 101 4.32 -12.81 -3.41
N LEU A 102 3.78 -13.16 -2.24
CA LEU A 102 4.29 -12.71 -0.96
C LEU A 102 5.70 -13.24 -0.69
N ASP A 103 5.96 -14.52 -0.91
CA ASP A 103 7.28 -15.13 -0.75
C ASP A 103 8.32 -14.44 -1.65
N ASN A 104 7.99 -14.18 -2.91
CA ASN A 104 8.87 -13.48 -3.83
C ASN A 104 9.19 -12.06 -3.35
N LYS A 105 8.20 -11.33 -2.83
CA LYS A 105 8.39 -9.96 -2.35
C LYS A 105 9.12 -9.91 -1.02
N VAL A 106 8.88 -10.85 -0.11
CA VAL A 106 9.64 -10.99 1.14
C VAL A 106 11.12 -11.21 0.81
N ASN A 107 11.44 -12.21 -0.01
CA ASN A 107 12.82 -12.49 -0.42
C ASN A 107 13.48 -11.27 -1.09
N TYR A 108 12.76 -10.60 -1.99
CA TYR A 108 13.26 -9.40 -2.67
C TYR A 108 13.60 -8.27 -1.69
N LEU A 109 12.69 -7.99 -0.74
CA LEU A 109 12.88 -6.92 0.24
C LEU A 109 13.97 -7.24 1.26
N GLU A 110 14.11 -8.50 1.66
CA GLU A 110 15.20 -8.95 2.52
C GLU A 110 16.57 -8.72 1.87
N GLU A 111 16.73 -9.12 0.61
CA GLU A 111 17.97 -8.89 -0.14
C GLU A 111 18.25 -7.39 -0.32
N LYS A 112 17.21 -6.59 -0.59
CA LYS A 112 17.35 -5.13 -0.68
C LYS A 112 17.76 -4.51 0.65
N SER A 113 17.20 -4.97 1.78
CA SER A 113 17.56 -4.50 3.12
C SER A 113 19.04 -4.76 3.41
N LYS A 114 19.52 -5.98 3.16
CA LYS A 114 20.95 -6.35 3.34
C LYS A 114 21.88 -5.42 2.55
N MET A 115 21.54 -5.12 1.29
CA MET A 115 22.33 -4.21 0.46
C MET A 115 22.36 -2.77 1.02
N ILE A 116 21.21 -2.26 1.45
CA ILE A 116 21.08 -0.92 2.04
C ILE A 116 21.87 -0.83 3.35
N GLU A 117 21.75 -1.82 4.23
CA GLU A 117 22.48 -1.88 5.50
C GLU A 117 24.00 -1.89 5.28
N ALA A 118 24.49 -2.68 4.33
CA ALA A 118 25.91 -2.71 3.97
C ALA A 118 26.38 -1.35 3.41
N GLY A 119 25.55 -0.69 2.59
CA GLY A 119 25.81 0.66 2.09
C GLY A 119 25.87 1.69 3.21
N LEU A 120 24.90 1.68 4.10
CA LEU A 120 24.81 2.56 5.27
C LEU A 120 26.05 2.41 6.17
N ALA A 121 26.48 1.17 6.44
CA ALA A 121 27.67 0.89 7.23
C ALA A 121 28.93 1.52 6.62
N ARG A 122 29.11 1.39 5.29
CA ARG A 122 30.24 2.02 4.57
C ARG A 122 30.20 3.55 4.66
N LEU A 123 29.03 4.15 4.46
CA LEU A 123 28.86 5.60 4.53
C LEU A 123 29.14 6.15 5.94
N LYS A 124 28.71 5.44 6.99
CA LYS A 124 29.03 5.82 8.39
C LYS A 124 30.53 5.81 8.64
N VAL A 125 31.25 4.77 8.19
CA VAL A 125 32.73 4.72 8.32
C VAL A 125 33.40 5.90 7.62
N MET A 126 32.95 6.25 6.41
CA MET A 126 33.49 7.40 5.68
C MET A 126 33.21 8.73 6.38
N GLN A 127 32.00 8.89 6.92
CA GLN A 127 31.61 10.09 7.67
C GLN A 127 32.49 10.30 8.90
N GLU A 128 32.77 9.26 9.68
CA GLU A 128 33.61 9.35 10.87
C GLU A 128 35.07 9.69 10.52
N LYS A 129 35.62 9.08 9.45
CA LYS A 129 36.96 9.43 8.94
C LYS A 129 37.08 10.90 8.54
N ILE A 130 36.06 11.47 7.91
CA ILE A 130 36.06 12.88 7.50
C ILE A 130 35.97 13.79 8.74
N LYS A 131 35.13 13.44 9.73
CA LYS A 131 35.03 14.22 10.98
C LYS A 131 36.33 14.23 11.77
N SER A 132 37.07 13.11 11.81
CA SER A 132 38.35 13.04 12.53
C SER A 132 39.48 13.85 11.90
N ILE A 133 39.31 14.37 10.68
CA ILE A 133 40.31 15.24 10.02
C ILE A 133 40.17 16.71 10.47
N ASN A 134 38.98 17.12 10.89
CA ASN A 134 38.69 18.51 11.31
C ASN A 134 38.74 18.70 12.84
N ASN A 135 39.16 17.69 13.59
CA ASN A 135 39.37 17.70 15.04
C ASN A 135 40.86 17.52 15.34
#